data_AF-Q559J3-F1
#
_entry.id   AF-Q559J3-F1
#
_cell.length_a   1.000
_cell.length_b   1.000
_cell.length_c   1.000
_cell.angle_alpha   90.00
_cell.angle_beta   90.00
_cell.angle_gamma   90.00
#
_symmetry.space_group_name_H-M   'P 1'
#
loop_
_entity.id
_entity.type
_entity.pdbx_description
1 polymer ?
#
loop_
_entity_poly.entity_id
_entity_poly.type
_entity_poly.pdbx_seq_one_letter_code
_entity_poly.pdbx_strand_id
1 'polypeptide(L)'
;MNISRVNSTPKGSTFELTYPTHLNGLIQQSEVFGIILIIIGVVKGFSKEGNQILAGFGLITSFFSLFLFLIIFIISKINVLNKIKYELDLINENYKSKNIKWSLRHDLNINFINEELYKKKLGKSTFMHGIKYDNNNKPYREEYIYFIEIESPSRFLQNLTVKTFSSNQNHCDTIISFQNNNNSDNNSDNNNNNNNNNNNNNNNNNNNNNNNNNNKNNIQDEKGICINVDELKNF
;
A
#
# COMPACT_ATOMS: atom_id res chain seq x y z
N MET A 1 -1.71 -4.25 -3.82
CA MET A 1 -1.31 -3.09 -2.98
C MET A 1 0.16 -2.83 -3.27
N ASN A 2 0.56 -1.62 -3.63
CA ASN A 2 1.97 -1.34 -3.96
C ASN A 2 2.65 -0.64 -2.78
N ILE A 3 3.82 -1.13 -2.39
CA ILE A 3 4.70 -0.47 -1.44
C ILE A 3 5.49 0.58 -2.22
N SER A 4 5.24 1.88 -1.98
CA SER A 4 5.95 2.96 -2.69
C SER A 4 7.25 3.35 -2.01
N ARG A 5 7.33 3.21 -0.68
CA ARG A 5 8.49 3.63 0.10
C ARG A 5 8.63 2.82 1.38
N VAL A 6 9.86 2.43 1.69
CA VAL A 6 10.24 1.83 2.98
C VAL A 6 11.13 2.83 3.71
N ASN A 7 10.68 3.31 4.86
CA ASN A 7 11.53 4.11 5.75
C ASN A 7 11.84 3.28 7.00
N SER A 8 13.12 3.09 7.31
CA SER A 8 13.55 2.47 8.56
C SER A 8 13.61 3.52 9.66
N THR A 9 12.91 3.28 10.77
CA THR A 9 13.07 4.05 12.01
C THR A 9 13.64 3.13 13.10
N PRO A 10 14.22 3.68 14.19
CA PRO A 10 14.65 2.87 15.33
C PRO A 10 13.53 2.01 15.96
N LYS A 11 12.27 2.38 15.71
CA LYS A 11 11.08 1.67 16.22
C LYS A 11 10.54 0.60 15.27
N GLY A 12 11.03 0.53 14.03
CA GLY A 12 10.55 -0.39 13.00
C GLY A 12 10.60 0.18 11.59
N SER A 13 10.26 -0.65 10.60
CA SER A 13 10.11 -0.25 9.20
C SER A 13 8.66 0.19 8.92
N THR A 14 8.49 1.38 8.35
CA THR A 14 7.19 1.84 7.85
C THR A 14 7.09 1.60 6.35
N PHE A 15 5.94 1.10 5.92
CA PHE A 15 5.62 0.87 4.52
C PHE A 15 4.53 1.85 4.11
N GLU A 16 4.86 2.75 3.19
CA GLU A 16 3.86 3.60 2.57
C GLU A 16 3.09 2.76 1.55
N LEU A 17 1.77 2.66 1.75
CA LEU A 17 0.90 1.91 0.86
C LEU A 17 0.30 2.87 -0.14
N THR A 18 0.66 2.70 -1.40
CA THR A 18 -0.10 3.32 -2.47
C THR A 18 -1.24 2.36 -2.81
N TYR A 19 -2.47 2.82 -2.60
CA TYR A 19 -3.65 2.06 -3.03
C TYR A 19 -3.57 1.84 -4.54
N PRO A 20 -3.96 0.64 -5.04
CA PRO A 20 -4.11 0.46 -6.47
C PRO A 20 -5.09 1.50 -6.99
N THR A 21 -4.76 2.10 -8.14
CA THR A 21 -5.57 3.11 -8.85
C THR A 21 -7.02 2.68 -9.07
N HIS A 22 -7.35 1.40 -8.94
CA HIS A 22 -8.71 0.88 -9.00
C HIS A 22 -9.63 1.31 -7.85
N LEU A 23 -9.10 1.51 -6.63
CA LEU A 23 -9.90 2.08 -5.54
C LEU A 23 -10.28 3.54 -5.83
N ASN A 24 -9.37 4.27 -6.49
CA ASN A 24 -9.69 5.57 -7.08
C ASN A 24 -10.74 5.42 -8.19
N GLY A 25 -10.79 4.29 -8.90
CA GLY A 25 -11.82 3.97 -9.90
C GLY A 25 -13.23 3.83 -9.31
N LEU A 26 -13.42 3.11 -8.21
CA LEU A 26 -14.70 3.04 -7.50
C LEU A 26 -15.12 4.41 -6.96
N ILE A 27 -14.18 5.16 -6.38
CA ILE A 27 -14.42 6.54 -5.92
C ILE A 27 -14.83 7.41 -7.12
N GLN A 28 -14.10 7.34 -8.24
CA GLN A 28 -14.43 8.07 -9.46
C GLN A 28 -15.80 7.70 -10.03
N GLN A 29 -16.19 6.42 -10.03
CA GLN A 29 -17.53 6.02 -10.49
C GLN A 29 -18.63 6.61 -9.61
N SER A 30 -18.43 6.59 -8.29
CA SER A 30 -19.37 7.18 -7.34
C SER A 30 -19.49 8.70 -7.54
N GLU A 31 -18.36 9.39 -7.77
CA GLU A 31 -18.31 10.82 -8.08
C GLU A 31 -19.06 11.16 -9.37
N VAL A 32 -18.86 10.37 -10.43
CA VAL A 32 -19.58 10.52 -11.70
C VAL A 32 -21.09 10.37 -11.50
N PHE A 33 -21.53 9.38 -10.73
CA PHE A 33 -22.94 9.19 -10.44
C PHE A 33 -23.55 10.37 -9.66
N GLY A 34 -22.83 10.88 -8.66
CA GLY A 34 -23.25 12.06 -7.90
C GLY A 34 -23.39 13.29 -8.79
N ILE A 35 -22.44 13.52 -9.70
CA ILE A 35 -22.48 14.62 -10.67
C ILE A 35 -23.68 14.50 -11.62
N ILE A 36 -23.95 13.30 -12.15
CA ILE A 36 -25.09 13.07 -13.04
C ILE A 36 -26.41 13.41 -12.34
N LEU A 37 -26.59 13.00 -11.08
CA LEU A 37 -27.80 13.33 -10.31
C LEU A 37 -27.96 14.83 -10.07
N ILE A 38 -26.87 15.53 -9.77
CA ILE A 38 -26.88 17.00 -9.63
C ILE A 38 -27.26 17.65 -10.96
N ILE A 39 -26.67 17.22 -12.08
CA ILE A 39 -27.00 17.75 -13.41
C ILE A 39 -28.49 17.54 -13.72
N ILE A 40 -29.04 16.36 -13.46
CA ILE A 40 -30.47 16.09 -13.66
C ILE A 40 -31.34 17.01 -12.80
N GLY A 41 -30.98 17.23 -11.54
CA GLY A 41 -31.68 18.16 -10.65
C GLY A 41 -31.63 19.60 -11.14
N VAL A 42 -30.46 20.06 -11.58
CA VAL A 42 -30.26 21.40 -12.14
C VAL A 42 -31.03 21.60 -13.45
N VAL A 43 -30.93 20.66 -14.39
CA VAL A 43 -31.64 20.71 -15.68
C VAL A 43 -33.16 20.76 -15.46
N LYS A 44 -33.69 19.97 -14.51
CA LYS A 44 -35.12 20.02 -14.16
C LYS A 44 -35.51 21.35 -13.49
N GLY A 45 -34.63 21.94 -12.68
CA GLY A 45 -34.85 23.24 -12.04
C GLY A 45 -34.89 24.42 -13.03
N PHE A 46 -34.16 24.32 -14.15
CA PHE A 46 -34.11 25.36 -15.20
C PHE A 46 -35.11 25.16 -16.35
N SER A 47 -35.94 24.11 -16.33
CA SER A 47 -36.97 23.94 -17.36
C SER A 47 -37.93 25.14 -17.34
N LYS A 48 -38.00 25.83 -18.47
CA LYS A 48 -38.28 27.28 -18.58
C LYS A 48 -39.77 27.67 -18.47
N GLU A 49 -40.65 26.76 -18.03
CA GLU A 49 -42.10 27.00 -18.07
C GLU A 49 -42.76 26.91 -16.69
N GLY A 50 -42.98 28.10 -16.09
CA GLY A 50 -44.17 28.43 -15.31
C GLY A 50 -44.32 27.90 -13.88
N ASN A 51 -43.67 26.81 -13.50
CA ASN A 51 -43.94 26.17 -12.20
C ASN A 51 -42.84 26.46 -11.17
N GLN A 52 -42.98 27.55 -10.41
CA GLN A 52 -42.12 27.83 -9.25
C GLN A 52 -42.03 26.63 -8.28
N ILE A 53 -43.11 25.86 -8.17
CA ILE A 53 -43.18 24.60 -7.40
C ILE A 53 -42.17 23.56 -7.94
N LEU A 54 -42.02 23.43 -9.25
CA LEU A 54 -41.09 22.49 -9.88
C LEU A 54 -39.63 22.91 -9.64
N ALA A 55 -39.34 24.21 -9.70
CA ALA A 55 -38.01 24.73 -9.36
C ALA A 55 -37.65 24.46 -7.89
N GLY A 56 -38.60 24.65 -6.97
CA GLY A 56 -38.42 24.31 -5.55
C GLY A 56 -38.14 22.82 -5.34
N PHE A 57 -38.87 21.94 -6.03
CA PHE A 57 -38.63 20.50 -5.99
C PHE A 57 -37.25 20.11 -6.56
N GLY A 58 -36.81 20.76 -7.64
CA GLY A 58 -35.46 20.57 -8.21
C GLY A 58 -34.34 20.95 -7.23
N LEU A 59 -34.52 22.04 -6.48
CA LEU A 59 -33.57 22.42 -5.43
C LEU A 59 -33.55 21.40 -4.29
N ILE A 60 -34.71 21.00 -3.77
CA ILE A 60 -34.80 20.02 -2.66
C ILE A 60 -34.16 18.67 -3.07
N THR A 61 -34.48 18.18 -4.28
CA THR A 61 -33.92 16.91 -4.78
C THR A 61 -32.42 16.99 -5.02
N SER A 62 -31.88 18.13 -5.44
CA SER A 62 -30.42 18.30 -5.60
C SER A 62 -29.69 18.33 -4.25
N PHE A 63 -30.23 19.01 -3.24
CA PHE A 63 -29.72 18.95 -1.86
C PHE A 63 -29.75 17.53 -1.29
N PHE A 64 -30.87 16.81 -1.47
CA PHE A 64 -30.99 15.43 -1.02
C PHE A 64 -30.00 14.50 -1.73
N SER A 65 -29.78 14.68 -3.03
CA SER A 65 -28.82 13.91 -3.81
C SER A 65 -27.38 14.13 -3.33
N LEU A 66 -27.01 15.38 -3.05
CA LEU A 66 -25.71 15.72 -2.46
C LEU A 66 -25.52 15.07 -1.09
N PHE A 67 -26.55 15.11 -0.25
CA PHE A 67 -26.51 14.50 1.08
C PHE A 67 -26.37 12.97 1.01
N LEU A 68 -27.14 12.30 0.15
CA LEU A 68 -27.01 10.86 -0.09
C LEU A 68 -25.62 10.50 -0.62
N PHE A 69 -25.07 11.29 -1.54
CA PHE A 69 -23.72 11.10 -2.05
C PHE A 69 -22.68 11.15 -0.92
N LEU A 70 -22.77 12.13 -0.02
CA LEU A 70 -21.87 12.22 1.13
C LEU A 70 -22.00 11.01 2.06
N ILE A 71 -23.21 10.51 2.31
CA ILE A 71 -23.42 9.29 3.11
C ILE A 71 -22.77 8.09 2.44
N ILE A 72 -23.01 7.87 1.15
CA ILE A 72 -22.44 6.74 0.39
C ILE A 72 -20.91 6.82 0.39
N PHE A 73 -20.35 8.03 0.23
CA PHE A 73 -18.91 8.25 0.28
C PHE A 73 -18.32 7.88 1.67
N ILE A 74 -18.97 8.29 2.76
CA ILE A 74 -18.57 7.94 4.12
C ILE A 74 -18.64 6.43 4.34
N ILE A 75 -19.74 5.78 3.96
CA ILE A 75 -19.91 4.32 4.07
C ILE A 75 -18.83 3.58 3.29
N SER A 76 -18.55 4.01 2.05
CA SER A 76 -17.51 3.42 1.21
C SER A 76 -16.14 3.51 1.87
N LYS A 77 -15.78 4.69 2.41
CA LYS A 77 -14.53 4.88 3.16
C LYS A 77 -14.44 3.96 4.39
N ILE A 78 -15.52 3.82 5.15
CA ILE A 78 -15.58 2.93 6.30
C ILE A 78 -15.39 1.47 5.88
N ASN A 79 -16.05 1.01 4.81
CA ASN A 79 -15.94 -0.35 4.30
C ASN A 79 -14.50 -0.68 3.88
N VAL A 80 -13.83 0.24 3.19
CA VAL A 80 -12.42 0.07 2.80
C VAL A 80 -11.53 -0.05 4.04
N LEU A 81 -11.71 0.81 5.04
CA LEU A 81 -10.94 0.74 6.29
C LEU A 81 -11.21 -0.55 7.06
N ASN A 82 -12.45 -1.01 7.12
CA ASN A 82 -12.81 -2.26 7.80
C ASN A 82 -12.20 -3.47 7.08
N LYS A 83 -12.19 -3.47 5.75
CA LYS A 83 -11.52 -4.53 4.97
C LYS A 83 -10.01 -4.55 5.25
N ILE A 84 -9.34 -3.41 5.25
CA ILE A 84 -7.90 -3.33 5.58
C ILE A 84 -7.64 -3.85 6.99
N LYS A 85 -8.46 -3.48 7.97
CA LYS A 85 -8.34 -3.98 9.34
C LYS A 85 -8.49 -5.49 9.42
N TYR A 86 -9.50 -6.04 8.74
CA TYR A 86 -9.72 -7.48 8.67
C TYR A 86 -8.52 -8.23 8.08
N GLU A 87 -7.98 -7.75 6.95
CA GLU A 87 -6.77 -8.33 6.33
C GLU A 87 -5.55 -8.22 7.26
N LEU A 88 -5.40 -7.09 7.96
CA LEU A 88 -4.33 -6.91 8.95
C LEU A 88 -4.48 -7.86 10.13
N ASP A 89 -5.69 -8.14 10.60
CA ASP A 89 -5.94 -9.10 11.68
C ASP A 89 -5.56 -10.52 11.23
N LEU A 90 -5.89 -10.91 10.00
CA LEU A 90 -5.45 -12.19 9.43
C LEU A 90 -3.93 -12.29 9.31
N ILE A 91 -3.27 -11.24 8.83
CA ILE A 91 -1.80 -11.16 8.77
C ILE A 91 -1.22 -11.27 10.19
N ASN A 92 -1.76 -10.52 11.15
CA ASN A 92 -1.28 -10.55 12.53
C ASN A 92 -1.38 -11.93 13.17
N GLU A 93 -2.48 -12.67 12.94
CA GLU A 93 -2.59 -14.05 13.44
C GLU A 93 -1.57 -14.98 12.77
N ASN A 94 -1.33 -14.85 11.46
CA ASN A 94 -0.30 -15.64 10.76
C ASN A 94 1.13 -15.38 11.25
N TYR A 95 1.42 -14.14 11.68
CA TYR A 95 2.76 -13.73 12.12
C TYR A 95 2.93 -13.67 13.64
N LYS A 96 1.90 -14.05 14.40
CA LYS A 96 1.86 -14.03 15.87
C LYS A 96 2.99 -14.82 16.51
N SER A 97 3.31 -16.00 15.98
CA SER A 97 4.40 -16.86 16.48
C SER A 97 5.79 -16.24 16.34
N LYS A 98 5.94 -15.29 15.39
CA LYS A 98 7.19 -14.55 15.16
C LYS A 98 7.26 -13.25 15.99
N ASN A 99 6.27 -12.96 16.83
CA ASN A 99 6.11 -11.68 17.54
C ASN A 99 6.13 -10.46 16.59
N ILE A 100 5.69 -10.63 15.34
CA ILE A 100 5.59 -9.52 14.39
C ILE A 100 4.15 -9.04 14.39
N LYS A 101 3.96 -7.73 14.55
CA LYS A 101 2.65 -7.08 14.57
C LYS A 101 2.59 -5.97 13.53
N TRP A 102 1.56 -6.03 12.71
CA TRP A 102 1.22 -5.09 11.66
C TRP A 102 0.06 -4.22 12.15
N SER A 103 0.25 -2.91 12.14
CA SER A 103 -0.76 -1.95 12.59
C SER A 103 -1.05 -0.92 11.50
N LEU A 104 -2.33 -0.61 11.26
CA LEU A 104 -2.70 0.55 10.46
C LEU A 104 -2.51 1.81 11.29
N ARG A 105 -1.61 2.68 10.85
CA ARG A 105 -1.37 4.00 11.44
C ARG A 105 -1.79 5.09 10.46
N HIS A 106 -1.96 6.29 11.00
CA HIS A 106 -2.14 7.48 10.21
C HIS A 106 -1.33 8.60 10.84
N ASP A 107 -0.68 9.39 9.98
CA ASP A 107 0.02 10.60 10.38
C ASP A 107 -0.62 11.80 9.69
N LEU A 108 -0.52 12.95 10.34
CA LEU A 108 -0.88 14.24 9.76
C LEU A 108 0.36 14.82 9.07
N ASN A 109 0.38 14.78 7.75
CA ASN A 109 1.41 15.43 6.96
C ASN A 109 1.07 16.91 6.76
N ILE A 110 1.99 17.80 7.13
CA ILE A 110 1.84 19.25 6.98
C ILE A 110 2.62 19.69 5.74
N ASN A 111 1.90 19.93 4.66
CA ASN A 111 2.44 20.37 3.39
C ASN A 111 2.41 21.90 3.30
N PHE A 112 3.54 22.56 3.54
CA PHE A 112 3.65 24.00 3.35
C PHE A 112 3.47 24.38 1.88
N ILE A 113 2.63 25.37 1.63
CA ILE A 113 2.36 25.86 0.28
C ILE A 113 3.50 26.80 -0.12
N ASN A 114 4.05 26.59 -1.31
CA ASN A 114 5.04 27.50 -1.89
C ASN A 114 4.46 28.93 -1.96
N GLU A 115 5.22 29.91 -1.48
CA GLU A 115 4.76 31.30 -1.33
C GLU A 115 4.38 31.94 -2.67
N GLU A 116 5.14 31.68 -3.75
CA GLU A 116 4.84 32.19 -5.09
C GLU A 116 3.53 31.61 -5.63
N LEU A 117 3.34 30.30 -5.44
CA LEU A 117 2.10 29.62 -5.83
C LEU A 117 0.90 30.18 -5.06
N TYR A 118 1.08 30.44 -3.76
CA TYR A 118 0.06 31.02 -2.90
C TYR A 118 -0.31 32.43 -3.39
N LYS A 119 0.67 33.33 -3.59
CA LYS A 119 0.44 34.69 -4.10
C LYS A 119 -0.27 34.67 -5.45
N LYS A 120 0.13 33.79 -6.37
CA LYS A 120 -0.48 33.65 -7.70
C LYS A 120 -1.95 33.20 -7.66
N LYS A 121 -2.34 32.46 -6.63
CA LYS A 121 -3.70 31.92 -6.48
C LYS A 121 -4.53 32.63 -5.41
N LEU A 122 -3.97 33.67 -4.78
CA LEU A 122 -4.68 34.50 -3.83
C LEU A 122 -5.94 35.09 -4.48
N GLY A 123 -7.07 35.00 -3.79
CA GLY A 123 -8.39 35.41 -4.31
C GLY A 123 -9.19 34.30 -5.01
N LYS A 124 -8.58 33.16 -5.35
CA LYS A 124 -9.35 32.00 -5.85
C LYS A 124 -9.93 31.23 -4.66
N SER A 125 -11.21 31.42 -4.37
CA SER A 125 -11.91 30.77 -3.24
C SER A 125 -11.68 29.26 -3.16
N THR A 126 -11.71 28.56 -4.30
CA THR A 126 -11.44 27.11 -4.39
C THR A 126 -10.02 26.72 -3.98
N PHE A 127 -9.03 27.58 -4.25
CA PHE A 127 -7.66 27.34 -3.80
C PHE A 127 -7.49 27.61 -2.30
N MET A 128 -8.22 28.58 -1.75
CA MET A 128 -8.13 28.92 -0.33
C MET A 128 -8.79 27.87 0.58
N HIS A 129 -9.70 27.06 0.04
CA HIS A 129 -10.33 25.99 0.80
C HIS A 129 -9.30 24.96 1.29
N GLY A 130 -9.31 24.71 2.60
CA GLY A 130 -8.40 23.79 3.28
C GLY A 130 -6.99 24.34 3.56
N ILE A 131 -6.70 25.61 3.23
CA ILE A 131 -5.45 26.25 3.63
C ILE A 131 -5.57 26.68 5.11
N LYS A 132 -4.61 26.25 5.92
CA LYS A 132 -4.40 26.69 7.30
C LYS A 132 -3.14 27.55 7.38
N TYR A 133 -2.98 28.25 8.50
CA TYR A 133 -1.82 29.11 8.75
C TYR A 133 -1.15 28.69 10.05
N ASP A 134 0.18 28.70 10.05
CA ASP A 134 0.96 28.45 11.27
C ASP A 134 1.06 29.74 12.11
N ASN A 135 1.80 29.67 13.22
CA ASN A 135 2.01 30.83 14.10
C ASN A 135 2.77 31.99 13.42
N ASN A 136 3.40 31.75 12.27
CA ASN A 136 4.12 32.74 11.47
C ASN A 136 3.31 33.21 10.25
N ASN A 137 2.01 32.90 10.18
CA ASN A 137 1.13 33.15 9.03
C ASN A 137 1.60 32.47 7.73
N LYS A 138 2.38 31.40 7.80
CA LYS A 138 2.78 30.62 6.62
C LYS A 138 1.65 29.66 6.23
N PRO A 139 1.17 29.69 4.97
CA PRO A 139 0.08 28.83 4.54
C PRO A 139 0.55 27.37 4.38
N TYR A 140 -0.23 26.43 4.92
CA TYR A 140 -0.02 24.99 4.76
C TYR A 140 -1.34 24.24 4.51
N ARG A 141 -1.24 23.01 4.03
CA ARG A 141 -2.33 22.04 3.96
C ARG A 141 -2.02 20.85 4.85
N GLU A 142 -3.05 20.35 5.49
CA GLU A 142 -3.00 19.08 6.20
C GLU A 142 -3.45 17.95 5.28
N GLU A 143 -2.68 16.88 5.26
CA GLU A 143 -3.00 15.66 4.54
C GLU A 143 -2.83 14.47 5.48
N TYR A 144 -3.90 13.68 5.66
CA TYR A 144 -3.81 12.44 6.44
C TYR A 144 -3.25 11.34 5.56
N ILE A 145 -2.07 10.83 5.93
CA ILE A 145 -1.42 9.71 5.27
C ILE A 145 -1.66 8.47 6.11
N TYR A 146 -2.15 7.40 5.49
CA TYR A 146 -2.30 6.08 6.13
C TYR A 146 -1.14 5.19 5.71
N PHE A 147 -0.54 4.50 6.67
CA PHE A 147 0.57 3.57 6.42
C PHE A 147 0.47 2.35 7.33
N ILE A 148 1.12 1.27 6.93
CA ILE A 148 1.28 0.07 7.76
C ILE A 148 2.60 0.20 8.50
N GLU A 149 2.51 0.15 9.84
CA GLU A 149 3.64 0.04 10.74
C GLU A 149 3.86 -1.43 11.09
N ILE A 150 5.09 -1.91 10.94
CA ILE A 150 5.48 -3.26 11.36
C ILE A 150 6.34 -3.16 12.62
N GLU A 151 5.78 -3.61 13.74
CA GLU A 151 6.48 -3.82 14.99
C GLU A 151 7.07 -5.24 14.96
N SER A 152 8.39 -5.35 15.10
CA SER A 152 9.10 -6.63 15.12
C SER A 152 10.17 -6.61 16.22
N PRO A 153 10.43 -7.72 16.93
CA PRO A 153 11.53 -7.78 17.89
C PRO A 153 12.85 -7.42 17.20
N SER A 154 13.66 -6.58 17.86
CA SER A 154 14.89 -5.97 17.31
C SER A 154 15.87 -6.96 16.68
N ARG A 155 15.87 -8.22 17.11
CA ARG A 155 16.72 -9.29 16.56
C ARG A 155 16.39 -9.66 15.11
N PHE A 156 15.17 -9.41 14.62
CA PHE A 156 14.77 -9.76 13.25
C PHE A 156 15.13 -8.69 12.21
N LEU A 157 15.32 -7.43 12.63
CA LEU A 157 15.55 -6.32 11.70
C LEU A 157 16.90 -6.39 10.97
N GLN A 158 17.88 -7.12 11.51
CA GLN A 158 19.22 -7.17 10.93
C GLN A 158 19.28 -7.90 9.58
N ASN A 159 18.30 -8.76 9.26
CA ASN A 159 18.32 -9.59 8.05
C ASN A 159 17.26 -9.19 7.00
N LEU A 160 16.54 -8.08 7.18
CA LEU A 160 15.62 -7.58 6.16
C LEU A 160 16.40 -6.87 5.07
N THR A 161 16.90 -7.60 4.08
CA THR A 161 17.28 -7.00 2.80
C THR A 161 16.04 -6.38 2.18
N VAL A 162 16.04 -5.05 2.01
CA VAL A 162 14.98 -4.32 1.31
C VAL A 162 14.91 -4.83 -0.13
N LYS A 163 13.99 -5.75 -0.42
CA LYS A 163 13.64 -6.08 -1.79
C LYS A 163 12.74 -4.97 -2.30
N THR A 164 13.29 -4.09 -3.14
CA THR A 164 12.50 -3.12 -3.88
C THR A 164 11.62 -3.86 -4.89
N PHE A 165 10.31 -3.80 -4.70
CA PHE A 165 9.36 -4.32 -5.66
C PHE A 165 9.31 -3.39 -6.87
N SER A 166 10.02 -3.75 -7.95
CA SER A 166 9.79 -3.12 -9.24
C SER A 166 8.45 -3.62 -9.75
N SER A 167 7.46 -2.74 -9.92
CA SER A 167 6.14 -3.10 -10.45
C SER A 167 6.15 -3.44 -11.95
N ASN A 168 7.29 -3.86 -12.50
CA ASN A 168 7.40 -4.16 -13.92
C ASN A 168 6.78 -5.53 -14.23
N GLN A 169 5.57 -5.45 -14.77
CA GLN A 169 4.98 -6.33 -15.78
C GLN A 169 4.64 -7.76 -15.35
N ASN A 170 3.35 -7.94 -15.04
CA ASN A 170 2.48 -9.09 -15.38
C ASN A 170 2.92 -10.52 -15.04
N HIS A 171 3.98 -10.74 -14.27
CA HIS A 171 4.32 -12.06 -13.76
C HIS A 171 4.38 -12.02 -12.23
N CYS A 172 3.38 -12.65 -11.61
CA CYS A 172 3.22 -12.73 -10.17
C CYS A 172 4.14 -13.83 -9.61
N ASP A 173 5.45 -13.75 -9.89
CA ASP A 173 6.45 -14.64 -9.31
C ASP A 173 7.08 -13.95 -8.09
N THR A 174 6.26 -13.69 -7.07
CA THR A 174 6.75 -13.10 -5.81
C THR A 174 6.82 -14.17 -4.72
N ILE A 175 7.92 -14.91 -4.70
CA ILE A 175 8.29 -15.73 -3.55
C ILE A 175 9.13 -14.85 -2.62
N ILE A 176 8.54 -14.40 -1.51
CA ILE A 176 9.30 -13.86 -0.38
C ILE A 176 10.05 -15.04 0.24
N SER A 177 11.22 -15.36 -0.29
CA SER A 177 12.12 -16.29 0.38
C SER A 177 12.83 -15.54 1.52
N PHE A 178 12.50 -15.91 2.76
CA PHE A 178 13.36 -15.60 3.89
C PHE A 178 14.61 -16.47 3.71
N GLN A 179 15.69 -15.87 3.20
CA GLN A 179 16.97 -16.56 3.19
C GLN A 179 17.44 -16.63 4.64
N ASN A 180 17.02 -17.68 5.33
CA ASN A 180 17.52 -18.01 6.65
C ASN A 180 18.98 -18.38 6.46
N ASN A 181 19.86 -17.39 6.51
CA ASN A 181 21.30 -17.56 6.66
C ASN A 181 21.58 -18.11 8.07
N ASN A 182 21.00 -19.26 8.38
CA ASN A 182 21.65 -20.21 9.25
C ASN A 182 22.84 -20.71 8.44
N ASN A 183 23.93 -19.92 8.49
CA ASN A 183 25.27 -20.44 8.33
C ASN A 183 25.33 -21.63 9.29
N SER A 184 25.10 -22.82 8.74
CA SER A 184 25.64 -24.03 9.30
C SER A 184 27.12 -23.77 9.32
N ASP A 185 27.64 -23.36 10.48
CA ASP A 185 29.03 -23.55 10.86
C ASP A 185 29.27 -25.07 10.78
N ASN A 186 29.43 -25.54 9.54
CA ASN A 186 30.01 -26.83 9.25
C ASN A 186 31.47 -26.66 9.67
N ASN A 187 31.66 -27.03 10.92
CA ASN A 187 32.89 -27.43 11.55
C ASN A 187 33.55 -28.51 10.68
N SER A 188 34.16 -28.12 9.57
CA SER A 188 35.05 -28.98 8.80
C SER A 188 36.42 -28.89 9.45
N ASP A 189 36.52 -29.54 10.60
CA ASP A 189 37.76 -30.15 11.06
C ASP A 189 38.17 -31.18 10.00
N ASN A 190 38.75 -30.73 8.88
CA ASN A 190 39.44 -31.61 7.95
C ASN A 190 40.93 -31.29 7.95
N ASN A 191 41.51 -31.77 9.05
CA ASN A 191 42.88 -32.16 9.21
C ASN A 191 43.29 -33.13 8.09
N ASN A 192 43.91 -32.65 7.00
CA ASN A 192 44.81 -33.49 6.21
C ASN A 192 45.84 -32.69 5.39
N ASN A 193 46.98 -32.48 6.03
CA ASN A 193 48.30 -32.85 5.53
C ASN A 193 48.32 -33.49 4.12
N ASN A 194 48.78 -32.79 3.09
CA ASN A 194 49.91 -33.28 2.30
C ASN A 194 50.51 -32.19 1.40
N ASN A 195 51.82 -32.21 1.47
CA ASN A 195 52.82 -31.53 0.67
C ASN A 195 52.71 -31.85 -0.83
N ASN A 196 53.28 -30.93 -1.62
CA ASN A 196 53.94 -31.15 -2.92
C ASN A 196 53.27 -30.54 -4.17
N ASN A 197 53.67 -29.29 -4.40
CA ASN A 197 54.38 -28.80 -5.59
C ASN A 197 53.87 -29.21 -7.00
N ASN A 198 53.43 -28.16 -7.69
CA ASN A 198 53.77 -27.81 -9.07
C ASN A 198 52.99 -28.43 -10.25
N ASN A 199 52.50 -27.47 -11.05
CA ASN A 199 52.45 -27.45 -12.51
C ASN A 199 51.31 -28.19 -13.22
N ASN A 200 50.27 -27.39 -13.51
CA ASN A 200 49.85 -27.04 -14.87
C ASN A 200 49.75 -28.21 -15.88
N ASN A 201 48.55 -28.72 -16.14
CA ASN A 201 47.93 -28.66 -17.48
C ASN A 201 46.52 -29.27 -17.47
N ASN A 202 45.55 -28.44 -17.88
CA ASN A 202 44.59 -28.71 -18.94
C ASN A 202 43.77 -30.04 -18.91
N ASN A 203 42.46 -29.86 -18.75
CA ASN A 203 41.38 -30.54 -19.48
C ASN A 203 41.21 -32.06 -19.26
N ASN A 204 40.13 -32.48 -18.59
CA ASN A 204 39.02 -33.16 -19.27
C ASN A 204 37.91 -33.55 -18.29
N ASN A 205 36.71 -33.05 -18.58
CA ASN A 205 35.39 -33.63 -18.35
C ASN A 205 35.36 -35.06 -17.78
N ASN A 206 34.97 -35.25 -16.50
CA ASN A 206 34.31 -36.50 -16.14
C ASN A 206 33.18 -36.32 -15.12
N ASN A 207 32.00 -36.49 -15.68
CA ASN A 207 30.70 -36.72 -15.10
C ASN A 207 30.73 -37.88 -14.08
N ASN A 208 30.52 -37.62 -12.79
CA ASN A 208 30.06 -38.69 -11.89
C ASN A 208 29.08 -38.18 -10.84
N ASN A 209 27.84 -38.04 -11.31
CA ASN A 209 26.66 -38.71 -10.80
C ASN A 209 26.69 -39.26 -9.35
N ASN A 210 25.66 -38.84 -8.61
CA ASN A 210 24.92 -39.63 -7.62
C ASN A 210 25.52 -39.77 -6.21
N ASN A 211 25.10 -38.90 -5.29
CA ASN A 211 24.74 -39.41 -3.96
C ASN A 211 23.44 -38.77 -3.45
N ASN A 212 22.41 -39.59 -3.59
CA ASN A 212 21.03 -39.48 -3.16
C ASN A 212 20.95 -39.39 -1.63
N ASN A 213 21.14 -38.20 -1.03
CA ASN A 213 20.77 -38.03 0.37
C ASN A 213 19.35 -37.49 0.46
N ASN A 214 18.46 -38.44 0.72
CA ASN A 214 17.01 -38.36 0.79
C ASN A 214 16.55 -37.55 2.01
N ASN A 215 17.08 -36.34 2.18
CA ASN A 215 16.69 -35.46 3.26
C ASN A 215 15.38 -34.77 2.86
N LYS A 216 14.29 -35.54 2.92
CA LYS A 216 12.91 -35.05 3.09
C LYS A 216 12.80 -34.38 4.47
N ASN A 217 13.63 -33.36 4.71
CA ASN A 217 13.27 -32.37 5.69
C ASN A 217 12.07 -31.66 5.08
N ASN A 218 10.94 -31.84 5.75
CA ASN A 218 9.71 -31.08 5.59
C ASN A 218 10.05 -29.58 5.55
N ILE A 219 10.42 -29.08 4.37
CA ILE A 219 10.24 -27.68 4.03
C ILE A 219 8.72 -27.59 3.94
N GLN A 220 8.10 -27.31 5.09
CA GLN A 220 6.73 -26.83 5.11
C GLN A 220 6.72 -25.64 4.19
N ASP A 221 6.15 -25.84 3.00
CA ASP A 221 5.95 -24.82 2.00
C ASP A 221 5.40 -23.58 2.71
N GLU A 222 6.24 -22.55 2.85
CA GLU A 222 5.78 -21.23 3.22
C GLU A 222 4.86 -20.80 2.07
N LYS A 223 3.56 -21.10 2.22
CA LYS A 223 2.52 -20.61 1.33
C LYS A 223 2.51 -19.10 1.44
N GLY A 224 3.27 -18.45 0.57
CA GLY A 224 3.11 -17.03 0.30
C GLY A 224 1.65 -16.79 -0.05
N ILE A 225 0.97 -15.96 0.74
CA ILE A 225 -0.38 -15.52 0.42
C ILE A 225 -0.25 -14.52 -0.72
N CYS A 226 -0.43 -15.00 -1.95
CA CYS A 226 -0.59 -14.13 -3.10
C CYS A 226 -2.01 -13.54 -3.04
N ILE A 227 -2.11 -12.25 -2.72
CA ILE A 227 -3.38 -11.53 -2.88
C ILE A 227 -3.52 -11.22 -4.37
N ASN A 228 -4.35 -11.98 -5.07
CA ASN A 228 -4.64 -11.68 -6.48
C ASN A 228 -5.42 -10.36 -6.55
N VAL A 229 -4.77 -9.30 -7.04
CA VAL A 229 -5.40 -7.99 -7.21
C VAL A 229 -6.56 -8.06 -8.21
N ASP A 230 -6.58 -9.05 -9.11
CA ASP A 230 -7.67 -9.23 -10.07
C ASP A 230 -8.94 -9.79 -9.42
N GLU A 231 -8.87 -10.52 -8.30
CA GLU A 231 -10.07 -10.93 -7.57
C GLU A 231 -10.77 -9.74 -6.87
N LEU A 232 -10.06 -8.60 -6.68
CA LEU A 232 -10.68 -7.35 -6.25
C LEU A 232 -11.47 -6.64 -7.36
N LYS A 233 -11.37 -7.08 -8.63
CA LYS A 233 -12.06 -6.44 -9.78
C LYS A 233 -13.56 -6.75 -9.84
N ASN A 234 -14.03 -7.79 -9.14
CA ASN A 234 -15.44 -8.23 -9.19
C ASN A 234 -16.30 -7.67 -8.03
N PHE A 235 -15.82 -6.65 -7.31
CA PHE A 235 -16.53 -5.98 -6.22
C PHE A 235 -16.47 -4.45 -6.38
#